data_AF-A0A1Y4L2W0-F1
#
_entry.id   AF-A0A1Y4L2W0-F1
#
_cell.length_a   1.000
_cell.length_b   1.000
_cell.length_c   1.000
_cell.angle_alpha   90.00
_cell.angle_beta   90.00
_cell.angle_gamma   90.00
#
_symmetry.space_group_name_H-M   'P 1'
#
loop_
_entity.id
_entity.type
_entity.pdbx_description
1 polymer ?
#
loop_
_entity_poly.entity_id
_entity_poly.type
_entity_poly.pdbx_seq_one_letter_code
_entity_poly.pdbx_strand_id
1 'polypeptide(L)'
;MGIEFKFFKKKKEKQQAEKEVLNLLKRYLKESQGRIGWISEKIKELKEESLFDIRTADEILRREDAWFDEESNHLLSAYYYTAVLFAMMKRVRESSPFLKLTVKDDTKMLDLLNNIMKDYMKYFKIHYMMQNSIGDLVYDEQEKKIMSYQEFCGMVRDEKELKKCEPLLECYLHVNMENVKKVDMLLKDMESLGSFLEIVVPEEAGAQL
;
A
#
# COMPACT_ATOMS: atom_id res chain seq x y z
N MET A 1 7.58 41.77 -12.38
CA MET A 1 8.21 40.50 -12.84
C MET A 1 8.52 39.47 -11.74
N GLY A 2 8.48 39.78 -10.43
CA GLY A 2 8.86 38.81 -9.37
C GLY A 2 7.74 37.92 -8.79
N ILE A 3 6.47 38.33 -8.89
CA ILE A 3 5.33 37.61 -8.29
C ILE A 3 4.83 36.48 -9.21
N GLU A 4 4.72 36.76 -10.51
CA GLU A 4 4.31 35.76 -11.51
C GLU A 4 5.32 34.61 -11.59
N PHE A 5 6.63 34.88 -11.60
CA PHE A 5 7.66 33.84 -11.64
C PHE A 5 7.61 32.91 -10.41
N LYS A 6 7.40 33.46 -9.20
CA LYS A 6 7.22 32.66 -7.97
C LYS A 6 5.93 31.83 -8.01
N PHE A 7 4.85 32.37 -8.59
CA PHE A 7 3.58 31.65 -8.75
C PHE A 7 3.70 30.49 -9.74
N PHE A 8 4.33 30.70 -10.89
CA PHE A 8 4.58 29.65 -11.88
C PHE A 8 5.50 28.55 -11.35
N LYS A 9 6.55 28.90 -10.59
CA LYS A 9 7.45 27.93 -9.95
C LYS A 9 6.70 27.05 -8.93
N LYS A 10 5.93 27.67 -8.02
CA LYS A 10 5.10 26.93 -7.04
C LYS A 10 4.07 26.01 -7.70
N LYS A 11 3.47 26.45 -8.81
CA LYS A 11 2.50 25.64 -9.57
C LYS A 11 3.15 24.41 -10.20
N LYS A 12 4.35 24.54 -10.78
CA LYS A 12 5.10 23.42 -11.34
C LYS A 12 5.57 22.43 -10.27
N GLU A 13 6.12 22.93 -9.16
CA GLU A 13 6.53 22.10 -8.02
C GLU A 13 5.37 21.28 -7.47
N LYS A 14 4.19 21.89 -7.37
CA LYS A 14 2.97 21.19 -6.92
C LYS A 14 2.54 20.09 -7.89
N GLN A 15 2.51 20.37 -9.20
CA GLN A 15 2.16 19.38 -10.22
C GLN A 15 3.15 18.21 -10.25
N GLN A 16 4.43 18.49 -10.05
CA GLN A 16 5.46 17.46 -9.96
C GLN A 16 5.26 16.56 -8.74
N ALA A 17 5.02 17.15 -7.56
CA ALA A 17 4.74 16.39 -6.35
C ALA A 17 3.46 15.53 -6.45
N GLU A 18 2.41 16.06 -7.08
CA GLU A 18 1.17 15.32 -7.37
C GLU A 18 1.46 14.11 -8.27
N LYS A 19 2.27 14.29 -9.33
CA LYS A 19 2.68 13.21 -10.22
C LYS A 19 3.51 12.14 -9.51
N GLU A 20 4.45 12.56 -8.66
CA GLU A 20 5.28 11.64 -7.86
C GLU A 20 4.41 10.78 -6.94
N VAL A 21 3.44 11.37 -6.24
CA VAL A 21 2.52 10.63 -5.38
C VAL A 21 1.69 9.63 -6.17
N LEU A 22 1.17 10.01 -7.36
CA LEU A 22 0.40 9.08 -8.18
C LEU A 22 1.26 7.95 -8.78
N ASN A 23 2.50 8.22 -9.16
CA ASN A 23 3.46 7.19 -9.58
C ASN A 23 3.77 6.21 -8.45
N LEU A 24 3.95 6.72 -7.23
CA LEU A 24 4.15 5.88 -6.04
C LEU A 24 2.89 5.05 -5.75
N LEU A 25 1.69 5.65 -5.78
CA LEU A 25 0.43 4.92 -5.65
C LEU A 25 0.35 3.77 -6.67
N LYS A 26 0.63 4.06 -7.95
CA LYS A 26 0.63 3.07 -9.04
C LYS A 26 1.61 1.92 -8.76
N ARG A 27 2.85 2.25 -8.38
CA ARG A 27 3.89 1.27 -8.05
C ARG A 27 3.46 0.37 -6.89
N TYR A 28 3.08 0.96 -5.76
CA TYR A 28 2.79 0.20 -4.54
C TYR A 28 1.44 -0.52 -4.59
N LEU A 29 0.49 -0.04 -5.40
CA LEU A 29 -0.71 -0.79 -5.74
C LEU A 29 -0.36 -2.11 -6.45
N LYS A 30 0.52 -2.05 -7.46
CA LYS A 30 0.97 -3.23 -8.22
C LYS A 30 1.73 -4.22 -7.33
N GLU A 31 2.65 -3.74 -6.50
CA GLU A 31 3.40 -4.59 -5.56
C GLU A 31 2.45 -5.26 -4.55
N SER A 32 1.55 -4.48 -3.95
CA SER A 32 0.56 -4.99 -3.00
C SER A 32 -0.38 -6.02 -3.65
N GLN A 33 -0.89 -5.72 -4.84
CA GLN A 33 -1.75 -6.64 -5.61
C GLN A 33 -1.01 -7.95 -5.92
N GLY A 34 0.24 -7.87 -6.38
CA GLY A 34 1.05 -9.05 -6.70
C GLY A 34 1.31 -9.94 -5.49
N ARG A 35 1.61 -9.36 -4.32
CA ARG A 35 1.85 -10.11 -3.09
C ARG A 35 0.57 -10.75 -2.55
N ILE A 36 -0.53 -10.00 -2.50
CA ILE A 36 -1.83 -10.51 -2.05
C ILE A 36 -2.34 -11.61 -2.99
N GLY A 37 -2.18 -11.42 -4.31
CA GLY A 37 -2.53 -12.42 -5.31
C GLY A 37 -1.74 -13.70 -5.15
N TRP A 38 -0.42 -13.61 -4.93
CA TRP A 38 0.41 -14.77 -4.66
C TRP A 38 -0.04 -15.53 -3.41
N ILE A 39 -0.34 -14.84 -2.31
CA ILE A 39 -0.85 -15.46 -1.07
C ILE A 39 -2.18 -16.19 -1.35
N SER A 40 -3.10 -15.54 -2.07
CA SER A 40 -4.40 -16.12 -2.43
C SER A 40 -4.26 -17.41 -3.23
N GLU A 41 -3.42 -17.40 -4.27
CA GLU A 41 -3.18 -18.57 -5.11
C GLU A 41 -2.52 -19.71 -4.34
N LYS A 42 -1.55 -19.40 -3.47
CA LYS A 42 -0.88 -20.43 -2.67
C LYS A 42 -1.82 -21.13 -1.69
N ILE A 43 -2.74 -20.39 -1.08
CA ILE A 43 -3.77 -20.98 -0.20
C ILE A 43 -4.70 -21.89 -1.02
N LYS A 44 -5.11 -21.47 -2.23
CA LYS A 44 -5.92 -22.29 -3.15
C LYS A 44 -5.21 -23.61 -3.53
N GLU A 45 -3.91 -23.55 -3.79
CA GLU A 45 -3.08 -24.71 -4.16
C GLU A 45 -2.92 -25.70 -3.00
N LEU A 46 -2.52 -25.20 -1.82
CA LEU A 46 -2.23 -26.05 -0.66
C LEU A 46 -3.49 -26.62 0.01
N LYS A 47 -4.64 -25.95 -0.13
CA LYS A 47 -5.89 -26.25 0.59
C LYS A 47 -5.70 -26.28 2.12
N GLU A 48 -4.70 -25.56 2.61
CA GLU A 48 -4.39 -25.46 4.04
C GLU A 48 -5.08 -24.24 4.68
N GLU A 49 -5.23 -24.28 6.00
CA GLU A 49 -5.81 -23.17 6.77
C GLU A 49 -4.82 -22.02 6.96
N SER A 50 -3.52 -22.25 6.81
CA SER A 50 -2.50 -21.20 6.94
C SER A 50 -1.27 -21.48 6.08
N LEU A 51 -0.86 -20.47 5.31
CA LEU A 51 0.27 -20.52 4.38
C LEU A 51 1.64 -20.39 5.06
N PHE A 52 1.69 -19.69 6.18
CA PHE A 52 2.94 -19.34 6.85
C PHE A 52 3.21 -20.28 8.01
N ASP A 53 4.46 -20.41 8.43
CA ASP A 53 4.86 -21.21 9.58
C ASP A 53 4.70 -20.46 10.92
N ILE A 54 4.20 -19.22 10.87
CA ILE A 54 3.81 -18.41 12.03
C ILE A 54 2.28 -18.33 12.15
N ARG A 55 1.80 -18.26 13.40
CA ARG A 55 0.37 -18.21 13.72
C ARG A 55 -0.06 -16.92 14.41
N THR A 56 0.89 -16.21 15.02
CA THR A 56 0.64 -14.97 15.79
C THR A 56 1.69 -13.91 15.46
N ALA A 57 1.37 -12.64 15.72
CA ALA A 57 2.33 -11.55 15.56
C ALA A 57 3.55 -11.71 16.49
N ASP A 58 3.33 -12.15 17.73
CA ASP A 58 4.40 -12.37 18.73
C ASP A 58 5.45 -13.39 18.29
N GLU A 59 5.10 -14.35 17.43
CA GLU A 59 6.06 -15.31 16.89
C GLU A 59 7.11 -14.65 15.99
N ILE A 60 6.82 -13.49 15.39
CA ILE A 60 7.79 -12.71 14.61
C ILE A 60 8.93 -12.21 15.49
N LEU A 61 8.63 -11.78 16.72
CA LEU A 61 9.62 -11.26 17.66
C LEU A 61 10.65 -12.31 18.09
N ARG A 62 10.37 -13.59 17.85
CA ARG A 62 11.25 -14.72 18.18
C ARG A 62 12.04 -15.24 16.98
N ARG A 63 11.86 -14.65 15.80
CA ARG A 63 12.55 -15.07 14.58
C ARG A 63 13.97 -14.51 14.54
N GLU A 64 14.89 -15.31 14.03
CA GLU A 64 16.27 -14.89 13.80
C GLU A 64 16.35 -13.88 12.64
N ASP A 65 17.41 -13.07 12.62
CA ASP A 65 17.59 -12.00 11.62
C ASP A 65 17.47 -12.52 10.18
N ALA A 66 18.01 -13.71 9.91
CA ALA A 66 17.96 -14.37 8.61
C ALA A 66 16.53 -14.53 8.07
N TRP A 67 15.54 -14.78 8.94
CA TRP A 67 14.15 -14.95 8.52
C TRP A 67 13.53 -13.68 7.90
N PHE A 68 14.02 -12.50 8.28
CA PHE A 68 13.59 -11.23 7.70
C PHE A 68 14.32 -10.89 6.40
N ASP A 69 15.58 -11.35 6.30
CA ASP A 69 16.47 -11.08 5.17
C ASP A 69 16.25 -12.05 4.00
N GLU A 70 15.51 -13.13 4.22
CA GLU A 70 15.05 -14.01 3.15
C GLU A 70 14.15 -13.25 2.16
N GLU A 71 14.63 -13.11 0.92
CA GLU A 71 13.90 -12.45 -0.19
C GLU A 71 12.48 -13.01 -0.41
N SER A 72 12.23 -14.23 0.05
CA SER A 72 10.95 -14.95 -0.01
C SER A 72 10.02 -14.69 1.17
N ASN A 73 10.28 -13.74 2.07
CA ASN A 73 9.35 -13.40 3.14
C ASN A 73 8.12 -12.65 2.57
N HIS A 74 7.23 -13.44 1.96
CA HIS A 74 6.03 -12.98 1.29
C HIS A 74 5.03 -12.35 2.26
N LEU A 75 5.04 -12.78 3.53
CA LEU A 75 4.20 -12.21 4.58
C LEU A 75 4.62 -10.77 4.88
N LEU A 76 5.87 -10.55 5.29
CA LEU A 76 6.34 -9.23 5.66
C LEU A 76 6.38 -8.27 4.47
N SER A 77 6.70 -8.77 3.27
CA SER A 77 6.67 -7.92 2.07
C SER A 77 5.25 -7.56 1.65
N ALA A 78 4.27 -8.48 1.71
CA ALA A 78 2.86 -8.15 1.50
C ALA A 78 2.39 -7.08 2.49
N TYR A 79 2.78 -7.25 3.75
CA TYR A 79 2.44 -6.34 4.80
C TYR A 79 3.03 -4.94 4.57
N TYR A 80 4.34 -4.86 4.35
CA TYR A 80 5.04 -3.61 4.04
C TYR A 80 4.40 -2.88 2.85
N TYR A 81 4.17 -3.56 1.73
CA TYR A 81 3.61 -2.90 0.55
C TYR A 81 2.17 -2.43 0.73
N THR A 82 1.35 -3.15 1.51
CA THR A 82 0.03 -2.65 1.88
C THR A 82 0.08 -1.46 2.82
N ALA A 83 1.02 -1.42 3.78
CA ALA A 83 1.22 -0.25 4.62
C ALA A 83 1.59 0.99 3.78
N VAL A 84 2.52 0.82 2.82
CA VAL A 84 2.91 1.91 1.91
C VAL A 84 1.75 2.31 1.00
N LEU A 85 0.96 1.33 0.52
CA LEU A 85 -0.26 1.62 -0.24
C LEU A 85 -1.22 2.50 0.57
N PHE A 86 -1.47 2.20 1.85
CA PHE A 86 -2.31 3.04 2.71
C PHE A 86 -1.77 4.47 2.85
N ALA A 87 -0.45 4.62 3.02
CA ALA A 87 0.19 5.93 3.06
C ALA A 87 -0.10 6.71 1.76
N MET A 88 0.08 6.08 0.60
CA MET A 88 -0.14 6.74 -0.70
C MET A 88 -1.61 7.06 -0.94
N MET A 89 -2.53 6.15 -0.58
CA MET A 89 -3.98 6.40 -0.67
C MET A 89 -4.42 7.58 0.20
N LYS A 90 -3.88 7.70 1.43
CA LYS A 90 -4.11 8.83 2.32
C LYS A 90 -3.66 10.14 1.67
N ARG A 91 -2.42 10.18 1.15
CA ARG A 91 -1.83 11.37 0.52
C ARG A 91 -2.58 11.83 -0.72
N VAL A 92 -3.01 10.89 -1.57
CA VAL A 92 -3.85 11.20 -2.74
C VAL A 92 -5.17 11.83 -2.32
N ARG A 93 -5.79 11.33 -1.25
CA ARG A 93 -7.06 11.87 -0.74
C ARG A 93 -6.90 13.24 -0.10
N GLU A 94 -5.83 13.48 0.65
CA GLU A 94 -5.51 14.80 1.21
C GLU A 94 -5.16 15.82 0.12
N SER A 95 -4.56 15.35 -0.97
CA SER A 95 -4.22 16.18 -2.14
C SER A 95 -5.39 16.33 -3.13
N SER A 96 -6.49 15.58 -2.95
CA SER A 96 -7.60 15.48 -3.90
C SER A 96 -8.24 16.80 -4.32
N PRO A 97 -8.42 17.82 -3.45
CA PRO A 97 -8.93 19.12 -3.88
C PRO A 97 -8.04 19.85 -4.90
N PHE A 98 -6.83 19.33 -5.15
CA PHE A 98 -5.82 19.98 -5.97
C PHE A 98 -5.28 19.13 -7.12
N LEU A 99 -5.54 17.81 -7.11
CA LEU A 99 -5.14 16.91 -8.18
C LEU A 99 -5.78 17.36 -9.49
N LYS A 100 -4.95 17.69 -10.48
CA LYS A 100 -5.41 17.99 -11.83
C LYS A 100 -5.18 16.77 -12.70
N LEU A 101 -6.12 15.83 -12.66
CA LEU A 101 -6.09 14.73 -13.63
C LEU A 101 -6.35 15.29 -15.04
N THR A 102 -5.74 14.66 -16.05
CA THR A 102 -5.86 15.04 -17.46
C THR A 102 -7.29 14.89 -18.00
N VAL A 103 -8.12 14.11 -17.30
CA VAL A 103 -9.55 13.89 -17.55
C VAL A 103 -10.33 14.43 -16.33
N LYS A 104 -11.55 14.96 -16.52
CA LYS A 104 -12.44 15.42 -15.43
C LYS A 104 -12.97 14.23 -14.57
N ASP A 105 -12.06 13.45 -14.00
CA ASP A 105 -12.33 12.15 -13.37
C ASP A 105 -11.77 12.05 -11.94
N ASP A 106 -11.47 13.18 -11.28
CA ASP A 106 -10.98 13.21 -9.90
C ASP A 106 -11.93 12.44 -8.95
N THR A 107 -13.24 12.55 -9.19
CA THR A 107 -14.28 11.78 -8.47
C THR A 107 -14.12 10.28 -8.66
N LYS A 108 -13.81 9.82 -9.88
CA LYS A 108 -13.64 8.39 -10.19
C LYS A 108 -12.43 7.80 -9.49
N MET A 109 -11.32 8.53 -9.43
CA MET A 109 -10.14 8.11 -8.68
C MET A 109 -10.46 7.93 -7.19
N LEU A 110 -11.17 8.89 -6.59
CA LEU A 110 -11.59 8.80 -5.20
C LEU A 110 -12.53 7.62 -4.96
N ASP A 111 -13.48 7.37 -5.86
CA ASP A 111 -14.39 6.23 -5.75
C ASP A 111 -13.64 4.90 -5.78
N LEU A 112 -12.68 4.74 -6.69
CA LEU A 112 -11.84 3.55 -6.80
C LEU A 112 -10.97 3.34 -5.55
N LEU A 113 -10.35 4.41 -5.03
CA LEU A 113 -9.62 4.36 -3.76
C LEU A 113 -10.53 3.95 -2.61
N ASN A 114 -11.71 4.55 -2.51
CA ASN A 114 -12.68 4.26 -1.46
C ASN A 114 -13.17 2.81 -1.52
N ASN A 115 -13.27 2.20 -2.69
CA ASN A 115 -13.63 0.78 -2.82
C ASN A 115 -12.57 -0.14 -2.18
N ILE A 116 -11.29 0.09 -2.49
CA ILE A 116 -10.18 -0.65 -1.84
C ILE A 116 -10.23 -0.48 -0.32
N MET A 117 -10.41 0.75 0.18
CA MET A 117 -10.50 1.00 1.62
C MET A 117 -11.69 0.28 2.27
N LYS A 118 -12.84 0.26 1.60
CA LYS A 118 -14.04 -0.44 2.06
C LYS A 118 -13.83 -1.95 2.08
N ASP A 119 -13.12 -2.50 1.11
CA ASP A 119 -12.81 -3.93 1.06
C ASP A 119 -11.89 -4.35 2.21
N TYR A 120 -10.85 -3.57 2.51
CA TYR A 120 -10.02 -3.78 3.72
C TYR A 120 -10.86 -3.73 5.00
N MET A 121 -11.78 -2.78 5.12
CA MET A 121 -12.68 -2.71 6.28
C MET A 121 -13.64 -3.91 6.34
N LYS A 122 -14.28 -4.26 5.22
CA LYS A 122 -15.36 -5.25 5.18
C LYS A 122 -14.82 -6.66 5.38
N TYR A 123 -13.73 -6.99 4.70
CA TYR A 123 -13.20 -8.34 4.62
C TYR A 123 -12.11 -8.62 5.65
N PHE A 124 -11.34 -7.60 6.02
CA PHE A 124 -10.18 -7.74 6.91
C PHE A 124 -10.36 -6.96 8.22
N LYS A 125 -11.49 -6.28 8.45
CA LYS A 125 -11.75 -5.49 9.67
C LYS A 125 -10.75 -4.36 9.93
N ILE A 126 -9.99 -3.98 8.91
CA ILE A 126 -9.03 -2.87 8.99
C ILE A 126 -9.79 -1.58 8.69
N HIS A 127 -10.30 -0.94 9.75
CA HIS A 127 -11.03 0.33 9.64
C HIS A 127 -10.16 1.45 9.08
N TYR A 128 -10.80 2.42 8.44
CA TYR A 128 -10.17 3.60 7.83
C TYR A 128 -9.10 4.27 8.71
N MET A 129 -9.38 4.48 10.01
CA MET A 129 -8.41 5.10 10.93
C MET A 129 -7.16 4.23 11.15
N MET A 130 -7.32 2.91 11.16
CA MET A 130 -6.19 1.98 11.23
C MET A 130 -5.39 2.00 9.93
N GLN A 131 -6.05 2.01 8.77
CA GLN A 131 -5.36 2.11 7.48
C GLN A 131 -4.45 3.36 7.45
N ASN A 132 -5.00 4.52 7.84
CA ASN A 132 -4.22 5.75 7.93
C ASN A 132 -3.07 5.65 8.94
N SER A 133 -3.33 5.13 10.14
CA SER A 133 -2.31 5.02 11.19
C SER A 133 -1.16 4.09 10.77
N ILE A 134 -1.47 2.99 10.09
CA ILE A 134 -0.48 2.07 9.52
C ILE A 134 0.32 2.76 8.42
N GLY A 135 -0.35 3.53 7.55
CA GLY A 135 0.34 4.33 6.52
C GLY A 135 1.32 5.35 7.13
N ASP A 136 0.94 5.97 8.24
CA ASP A 136 1.77 6.96 8.94
C ASP A 136 3.04 6.35 9.58
N LEU A 137 3.07 5.02 9.80
CA LEU A 137 4.27 4.34 10.31
C LEU A 137 5.37 4.25 9.25
N VAL A 138 5.00 4.15 7.98
CA VAL A 138 5.95 3.87 6.87
C VAL A 138 6.24 5.09 6.00
N TYR A 139 5.64 6.24 6.32
CA TYR A 139 5.84 7.48 5.59
C TYR A 139 6.22 8.62 6.51
N ASP A 140 7.41 9.18 6.29
CA ASP A 140 7.87 10.38 6.98
C ASP A 140 7.38 11.63 6.23
N GLU A 141 6.45 12.37 6.84
CA GLU A 141 5.90 13.60 6.28
C GLU A 141 6.91 14.76 6.21
N GLN A 142 7.90 14.80 7.10
CA GLN A 142 8.90 15.87 7.15
C GLN A 142 9.93 15.66 6.04
N GLU A 143 10.46 14.44 5.94
CA GLU A 143 11.47 14.05 4.95
C GLU A 143 10.86 13.65 3.60
N LYS A 144 9.53 13.56 3.52
CA LYS A 144 8.77 13.07 2.37
C LYS A 144 9.24 11.69 1.88
N LYS A 145 9.70 10.86 2.81
CA LYS A 145 10.40 9.60 2.52
C LYS A 145 9.54 8.41 2.91
N ILE A 146 9.50 7.40 2.04
CA ILE A 146 8.96 6.08 2.37
C ILE A 146 10.06 5.29 3.08
N MET A 147 9.72 4.72 4.24
CA MET A 147 10.55 3.75 4.95
C MET A 147 10.90 2.59 4.01
N SER A 148 12.15 2.20 3.93
CA SER A 148 12.58 1.02 3.16
C SER A 148 12.09 -0.27 3.81
N TYR A 149 12.07 -1.36 3.04
CA TYR A 149 11.71 -2.68 3.56
C TYR A 149 12.61 -3.11 4.75
N GLN A 150 13.91 -2.81 4.71
CA GLN A 150 14.83 -3.11 5.81
C GLN A 150 14.53 -2.28 7.06
N GLU A 151 14.27 -0.98 6.90
CA GLU A 151 13.84 -0.13 8.03
C GLU A 151 12.52 -0.64 8.62
N PHE A 152 11.58 -1.11 7.77
CA PHE A 152 10.33 -1.72 8.20
C PHE A 152 10.54 -3.05 8.95
N CYS A 153 11.41 -3.92 8.45
CA CYS A 153 11.81 -5.14 9.16
C CYS A 153 12.41 -4.81 10.54
N GLY A 154 13.25 -3.79 10.63
CA GLY A 154 13.76 -3.28 11.90
C GLY A 154 12.66 -2.78 12.84
N MET A 155 11.66 -2.07 12.30
CA MET A 155 10.51 -1.60 13.06
C MET A 155 9.67 -2.76 13.62
N VAL A 156 9.33 -3.77 12.82
CA VAL A 156 8.49 -4.90 13.29
C VAL A 156 9.20 -5.83 14.28
N ARG A 157 10.52 -5.71 14.43
CA ARG A 157 11.30 -6.39 15.48
C ARG A 157 11.15 -5.72 16.85
N ASP A 158 10.68 -4.47 16.90
CA ASP A 158 10.34 -3.81 18.16
C ASP A 158 8.90 -4.16 18.56
N GLU A 159 8.72 -4.73 19.76
CA GLU A 159 7.41 -5.17 20.25
C GLU A 159 6.38 -4.03 20.30
N LYS A 160 6.80 -2.81 20.67
CA LYS A 160 5.88 -1.67 20.78
C LYS A 160 5.44 -1.20 19.41
N GLU A 161 6.34 -1.20 18.44
CA GLU A 161 6.03 -0.82 17.07
C GLU A 161 5.20 -1.90 16.36
N LEU A 162 5.51 -3.18 16.58
CA LEU A 162 4.72 -4.30 16.07
C LEU A 162 3.25 -4.19 16.51
N LYS A 163 2.98 -3.89 17.78
CA LYS A 163 1.60 -3.72 18.30
C LYS A 163 0.79 -2.62 17.64
N LYS A 164 1.43 -1.57 17.12
CA LYS A 164 0.70 -0.48 16.41
C LYS A 164 0.11 -0.97 15.09
N CYS A 165 0.56 -2.10 14.61
CA CYS A 165 0.47 -2.48 13.22
C CYS A 165 0.05 -3.97 13.04
N GLU A 166 -0.01 -4.70 14.16
CA GLU A 166 -0.54 -6.05 14.36
C GLU A 166 -1.85 -6.35 13.62
N PRO A 167 -2.88 -5.46 13.58
CA PRO A 167 -4.15 -5.82 12.92
C PRO A 167 -4.01 -6.20 11.44
N LEU A 168 -3.11 -5.53 10.69
CA LEU A 168 -2.90 -5.88 9.28
C LEU A 168 -2.07 -7.16 9.14
N LEU A 169 -1.13 -7.39 10.05
CA LEU A 169 -0.36 -8.63 10.07
C LEU A 169 -1.24 -9.85 10.38
N GLU A 170 -2.07 -9.78 11.43
CA GLU A 170 -3.05 -10.81 11.78
C GLU A 170 -3.98 -11.12 10.60
N CYS A 171 -4.38 -10.10 9.84
CA CYS A 171 -5.18 -10.32 8.63
C CYS A 171 -4.49 -11.23 7.62
N TYR A 172 -3.17 -11.09 7.43
CA TYR A 172 -2.41 -11.97 6.54
C TYR A 172 -2.22 -13.38 7.11
N LEU A 173 -2.05 -13.48 8.43
CA LEU A 173 -1.89 -14.77 9.11
C LEU A 173 -3.17 -15.61 9.09
N HIS A 174 -4.32 -14.95 9.11
CA HIS A 174 -5.64 -15.58 9.13
C HIS A 174 -6.31 -15.68 7.76
N VAL A 175 -5.60 -15.39 6.66
CA VAL A 175 -6.14 -15.69 5.33
C VAL A 175 -6.24 -17.21 5.16
N ASN A 176 -7.47 -17.68 4.98
CA ASN A 176 -7.82 -19.07 4.73
C ASN A 176 -8.68 -19.18 3.45
N MET A 177 -9.13 -20.39 3.12
CA MET A 177 -9.96 -20.66 1.93
C MET A 177 -11.30 -19.87 1.87
N GLU A 178 -11.89 -19.49 3.01
CA GLU A 178 -13.09 -18.63 3.03
C GLU A 178 -12.73 -17.17 2.70
N ASN A 179 -11.56 -16.72 3.17
CA ASN A 179 -11.04 -15.39 2.93
C ASN A 179 -10.57 -15.20 1.49
N VAL A 180 -10.15 -16.26 0.80
CA VAL A 180 -9.71 -16.22 -0.61
C VAL A 180 -10.74 -15.54 -1.54
N LYS A 181 -12.03 -15.87 -1.43
CA LYS A 181 -13.07 -15.21 -2.25
C LYS A 181 -13.19 -13.71 -1.96
N LYS A 182 -12.91 -13.32 -0.71
CA LYS A 182 -12.92 -11.92 -0.27
C LYS A 182 -11.67 -11.18 -0.79
N VAL A 183 -10.53 -11.87 -0.81
CA VAL A 183 -9.29 -11.41 -1.44
C VAL A 183 -9.47 -11.19 -2.94
N ASP A 184 -10.17 -12.08 -3.65
CA ASP A 184 -10.43 -11.93 -5.09
C ASP A 184 -11.22 -10.64 -5.41
N MET A 185 -12.15 -10.23 -4.54
CA MET A 185 -12.86 -8.94 -4.69
C MET A 185 -11.92 -7.74 -4.50
N LEU A 186 -11.09 -7.76 -3.46
CA LEU A 186 -10.07 -6.73 -3.23
C LEU A 186 -9.12 -6.61 -4.42
N LEU A 187 -8.65 -7.74 -4.96
CA LEU A 187 -7.74 -7.78 -6.11
C LEU A 187 -8.37 -7.18 -7.36
N LYS A 188 -9.69 -7.36 -7.56
CA LYS A 188 -10.43 -6.76 -8.67
C LYS A 188 -10.55 -5.24 -8.54
N ASP A 189 -10.78 -4.73 -7.33
CA ASP A 189 -10.83 -3.29 -7.08
C ASP A 189 -9.44 -2.66 -7.21
N MET A 190 -8.39 -3.37 -6.79
CA MET A 190 -7.00 -2.98 -7.06
C MET A 190 -6.69 -2.94 -8.56
N GLU A 191 -7.12 -3.95 -9.32
CA GLU A 191 -6.96 -4.00 -10.79
C GLU A 191 -7.69 -2.84 -11.48
N SER A 192 -8.88 -2.51 -11.01
CA SER A 192 -9.70 -1.41 -11.53
C SER A 192 -9.01 -0.05 -11.30
N LEU A 193 -8.43 0.17 -10.12
CA LEU A 193 -7.63 1.36 -9.83
C LEU A 193 -6.33 1.37 -10.66
N GLY A 194 -5.63 0.24 -10.77
CA GLY A 194 -4.39 0.12 -11.55
C GLY A 194 -4.63 0.46 -13.02
N SER A 195 -5.64 -0.13 -13.63
CA SER A 195 -6.05 0.16 -15.01
C SER A 195 -6.39 1.62 -15.22
N PHE A 196 -7.06 2.25 -14.24
CA PHE A 196 -7.34 3.68 -14.30
C PHE A 196 -6.06 4.53 -14.23
N LEU A 197 -5.14 4.19 -13.31
CA LEU A 197 -3.86 4.90 -13.15
C LEU A 197 -2.97 4.82 -14.38
N GLU A 198 -3.00 3.71 -15.14
CA GLU A 198 -2.29 3.61 -16.42
C GLU A 198 -2.76 4.66 -17.44
N ILE A 199 -4.06 4.99 -17.43
CA ILE A 199 -4.65 5.96 -18.36
C ILE A 199 -4.30 7.40 -17.93
N VAL A 200 -4.43 7.71 -16.63
CA VAL A 200 -4.27 9.08 -16.13
C VAL A 200 -2.84 9.45 -15.77
N VAL A 201 -1.99 8.45 -15.52
CA VAL A 201 -0.54 8.59 -15.26
C VAL A 201 0.23 7.64 -16.19
N PRO A 202 0.30 7.97 -17.49
CA PRO A 202 1.07 7.18 -18.44
C PRO A 202 2.55 7.20 -18.04
N GLU A 203 3.21 6.05 -18.22
CA GLU A 203 4.67 6.00 -18.09
C GLU A 203 5.29 7.01 -19.05
N GLU A 204 6.21 7.84 -18.55
CA GLU A 204 7.02 8.63 -19.46
C GLU A 204 7.88 7.66 -20.27
N ALA A 205 7.76 7.70 -21.60
CA ALA A 205 8.65 6.99 -22.49
C ALA A 205 10.09 7.45 -22.22
N GLY A 206 10.83 6.66 -21.44
CA GLY A 206 12.25 6.87 -21.18
C GLY A 206 12.57 7.61 -19.89
N ALA A 207 12.58 6.88 -18.77
CA ALA A 207 13.56 7.09 -17.72
C ALA A 207 14.10 5.71 -17.34
N GLN A 208 15.03 5.21 -18.15
CA GLN A 208 15.95 4.16 -17.71
C GLN A 208 16.75 4.75 -16.54
N LEU A 209 16.57 4.17 -15.35
CA LEU A 209 17.55 4.29 -14.27
C LEU A 209 18.79 3.49 -14.63
#